data_AF-A0A1Z4QQS8-F1
#
_entry.id   AF-A0A1Z4QQS8-F1
#
_cell.length_a   1.000
_cell.length_b   1.000
_cell.length_c   1.000
_cell.angle_alpha   90.00
_cell.angle_beta   90.00
_cell.angle_gamma   90.00
#
_symmetry.space_group_name_H-M   'P 1'
#
loop_
_entity.id
_entity.type
_entity.pdbx_description
1 polymer ?
#
loop_
_entity_poly.entity_id
_entity_poly.type
_entity_poly.pdbx_seq_one_letter_code
_entity_poly.pdbx_strand_id
1 'polypeptide(L)'
;MEQIQTELAALHSQIQALRQERAALTTNNVKSSNHDSPLAIVEAYRRQARENPQLAVEIQGIDGAIAALELQLNHKQTELARWKIESKRISQEQELEEAKKVAQIHAERINQLAAELAAEIRLLKASADYLSPMYWQVYYKPFITGFKTISVPYVRSDGVVWTIVNRIV
;
A
#
# COMPACT_ATOMS: atom_id res chain seq x y z
N MET A 1 -17.43 5.18 2.17
CA MET A 1 -16.61 6.01 1.24
C MET A 1 -17.47 7.08 0.58
N GLU A 2 -18.60 6.71 -0.05
CA GLU A 2 -19.52 7.68 -0.67
C GLU A 2 -20.04 8.74 0.32
N GLN A 3 -20.45 8.35 1.52
CA GLN A 3 -20.94 9.29 2.55
C GLN A 3 -19.91 10.35 2.95
N ILE A 4 -18.64 9.97 3.16
CA ILE A 4 -17.57 10.93 3.52
C ILE A 4 -17.26 11.85 2.32
N GLN A 5 -17.35 11.35 1.09
CA GLN A 5 -17.17 12.16 -0.12
C GLN A 5 -18.30 13.17 -0.32
N THR A 6 -19.56 12.77 -0.07
CA THR A 6 -20.71 13.69 -0.12
C THR A 6 -20.62 14.76 0.96
N GLU A 7 -20.17 14.40 2.17
CA GLU A 7 -19.97 15.36 3.26
C GLU A 7 -18.83 16.35 2.96
N LEU A 8 -17.72 15.90 2.36
CA LEU A 8 -16.64 16.78 1.92
C LEU A 8 -17.10 17.75 0.82
N ALA A 9 -17.92 17.29 -0.14
CA ALA A 9 -18.49 18.15 -1.16
C ALA A 9 -19.43 19.20 -0.56
N ALA A 10 -20.25 18.81 0.42
CA ALA A 10 -21.13 19.73 1.14
C ALA A 10 -20.34 20.78 1.93
N LEU A 11 -19.27 20.39 2.64
CA LEU A 11 -18.39 21.32 3.37
C LEU A 11 -17.70 22.31 2.42
N HIS A 12 -17.18 21.84 1.28
CA HIS A 12 -16.60 22.71 0.26
C HIS A 12 -17.61 23.73 -0.28
N SER A 13 -18.84 23.28 -0.57
CA SER A 13 -19.91 24.16 -1.05
C SER A 13 -20.29 25.23 -0.02
N GLN A 14 -20.39 24.86 1.27
CA GLN A 14 -20.71 25.80 2.35
C GLN A 14 -19.59 26.83 2.59
N ILE A 15 -18.33 26.40 2.58
CA ILE A 15 -17.18 27.33 2.68
C ILE A 15 -17.17 28.30 1.50
N GLN A 16 -17.46 27.83 0.28
CA GLN A 16 -17.50 28.68 -0.90
C GLN A 16 -18.64 29.70 -0.84
N ALA A 17 -19.83 29.30 -0.37
CA ALA A 17 -20.96 30.21 -0.17
C ALA A 17 -20.62 31.31 0.85
N LEU A 18 -20.06 30.94 2.01
CA LEU A 18 -19.63 31.89 3.05
C LEU A 18 -18.54 32.85 2.57
N ARG A 19 -17.59 32.37 1.74
CA ARG A 19 -16.56 33.23 1.13
C ARG A 19 -17.15 34.22 0.13
N GLN A 20 -18.17 33.82 -0.64
CA GLN A 20 -18.89 34.71 -1.55
C GLN A 20 -19.71 35.76 -0.79
N GLU A 21 -20.37 35.36 0.30
CA GLU A 21 -21.10 36.26 1.20
C GLU A 21 -20.17 37.30 1.83
N ARG A 22 -19.04 36.86 2.40
CA ARG A 22 -17.98 37.73 2.91
C ARG A 22 -17.50 38.73 1.86
N ALA A 23 -17.27 38.27 0.63
CA ALA A 23 -16.82 39.13 -0.46
C ALA A 23 -17.88 40.19 -0.82
N ALA A 24 -19.16 39.81 -0.89
CA ALA A 24 -20.25 40.73 -1.17
C ALA A 24 -20.37 41.83 -0.10
N LEU A 25 -20.25 41.47 1.19
CA LEU A 25 -20.27 42.42 2.31
C LEU A 25 -19.07 43.38 2.30
N THR A 26 -17.92 42.93 1.80
CA THR A 26 -16.69 43.75 1.73
C THR A 26 -16.71 44.70 0.53
N THR A 27 -17.13 44.24 -0.65
CA THR A 27 -17.15 45.08 -1.88
C THR A 27 -18.15 46.23 -1.81
N ASN A 28 -19.22 46.08 -1.02
CA ASN A 28 -20.24 47.11 -0.85
C ASN A 28 -19.80 48.27 0.06
N ASN A 29 -18.78 48.08 0.91
CA ASN A 29 -18.34 49.08 1.90
C ASN A 29 -16.90 49.55 1.73
N VAL A 30 -16.00 48.76 1.12
CA VAL A 30 -14.63 49.18 0.82
C VAL A 30 -14.56 49.75 -0.60
N LYS A 31 -15.30 50.84 -0.86
CA LYS A 31 -14.99 51.70 -2.00
C LYS A 31 -14.16 52.87 -1.48
N SER A 32 -12.97 53.03 -2.06
CA SER A 32 -12.08 54.20 -1.96
C SER A 32 -11.04 54.21 -0.83
N SER A 33 -9.83 53.75 -1.13
CA SER A 33 -8.62 54.59 -1.07
C SER A 33 -7.46 53.83 -1.72
N ASN A 34 -6.56 54.50 -2.43
CA ASN A 34 -5.31 53.90 -2.94
C ASN A 34 -4.59 53.13 -1.83
N HIS A 35 -4.65 51.79 -1.91
CA HIS A 35 -4.11 50.87 -0.92
C HIS A 35 -2.66 50.52 -1.24
N ASP A 36 -1.80 51.53 -1.39
CA ASP A 36 -0.40 51.34 -1.79
C ASP A 36 0.51 50.95 -0.61
N SER A 37 0.01 51.00 0.64
CA SER A 37 0.77 50.65 1.86
C SER A 37 -0.02 49.72 2.80
N PRO A 38 0.60 48.67 3.38
CA PRO A 38 -0.03 47.76 4.35
C PRO A 38 -0.66 48.47 5.56
N LEU A 39 -0.08 49.59 6.01
CA LEU A 39 -0.61 50.40 7.12
C LEU A 39 -1.93 51.08 6.74
N ALA A 40 -2.04 51.58 5.50
CA ALA A 40 -3.26 52.22 5.00
C ALA A 40 -4.44 51.23 4.91
N ILE A 41 -4.15 49.95 4.63
CA ILE A 41 -5.14 48.87 4.63
C ILE A 41 -5.67 48.66 6.06
N VAL A 42 -4.78 48.49 7.05
CA VAL A 42 -5.18 48.26 8.45
C VAL A 42 -6.00 49.42 8.99
N GLU A 43 -5.63 50.66 8.67
CA GLU A 43 -6.38 51.84 9.11
C GLU A 43 -7.75 51.97 8.46
N ALA A 44 -7.88 51.63 7.17
CA ALA A 44 -9.17 51.61 6.47
C ALA A 44 -10.13 50.60 7.12
N TYR A 45 -9.67 49.38 7.39
CA TYR A 45 -10.47 48.36 8.08
C TYR A 45 -10.84 48.78 9.51
N ARG A 46 -9.94 49.44 10.24
CA ARG A 46 -10.25 49.98 11.58
C ARG A 46 -11.29 51.10 11.54
N ARG A 47 -11.25 51.99 10.55
CA ARG A 47 -12.28 53.04 10.37
C ARG A 47 -13.63 52.41 10.06
N GLN A 48 -13.68 51.47 9.13
CA GLN A 48 -14.90 50.75 8.78
C GLN A 48 -15.51 50.01 9.98
N ALA A 49 -14.69 49.36 10.81
CA ALA A 49 -15.18 48.69 12.02
C ALA A 49 -15.75 49.65 13.08
N ARG A 50 -15.26 50.91 13.11
CA ARG A 50 -15.80 51.97 13.96
C ARG A 50 -17.09 52.58 13.40
N GLU A 51 -17.16 52.72 12.07
CA GLU A 51 -18.29 53.31 11.36
C GLU A 51 -19.47 52.34 11.26
N ASN A 52 -19.22 51.04 11.11
CA ASN A 52 -20.23 49.99 10.98
C ASN A 52 -19.92 48.77 11.87
N PRO A 53 -20.12 48.86 13.20
CA PRO A 53 -19.76 47.80 14.14
C PRO A 53 -20.56 46.51 13.95
N GLN A 54 -21.83 46.61 13.55
CA GLN A 54 -22.68 45.43 13.29
C GLN A 54 -22.14 44.59 12.13
N LEU A 55 -21.75 45.24 11.03
CA LEU A 55 -21.17 44.59 9.86
C LEU A 55 -19.78 43.99 10.16
N ALA A 56 -18.99 44.64 11.02
CA ALA A 56 -17.71 44.10 11.46
C ALA A 56 -17.87 42.80 12.27
N VAL A 57 -18.89 42.73 13.14
CA VAL A 57 -19.23 41.51 13.90
C VAL A 57 -19.74 40.40 12.97
N GLU A 58 -20.55 40.75 11.97
CA GLU A 58 -21.05 39.80 10.97
C GLU A 58 -19.92 39.19 10.14
N ILE A 59 -19.01 40.01 9.61
CA ILE A 59 -17.81 39.54 8.89
C ILE A 59 -16.94 38.66 9.79
N GLN A 60 -16.74 39.04 11.06
CA GLN A 60 -15.99 38.23 12.01
C GLN A 60 -16.69 36.89 12.31
N GLY A 61 -18.03 36.86 12.36
CA GLY A 61 -18.82 35.65 12.50
C GLY A 61 -18.68 34.72 11.30
N ILE A 62 -18.71 35.25 10.08
CA ILE A 62 -18.47 34.50 8.84
C ILE A 62 -17.04 33.95 8.80
N ASP A 63 -16.04 34.76 9.17
CA ASP A 63 -14.64 34.32 9.24
C ASP A 63 -14.45 33.19 10.28
N GLY A 64 -15.12 33.27 11.42
CA GLY A 64 -15.15 32.20 12.43
C GLY A 64 -15.82 30.92 11.92
N ALA A 65 -16.94 31.04 11.20
CA ALA A 65 -17.63 29.90 10.61
C ALA A 65 -16.79 29.22 9.52
N ILE A 66 -16.14 29.99 8.65
CA ILE A 66 -15.20 29.47 7.65
C ILE A 66 -14.06 28.70 8.33
N ALA A 67 -13.42 29.26 9.35
CA ALA A 67 -12.33 28.61 10.06
C ALA A 67 -12.76 27.28 10.72
N ALA A 68 -13.96 27.25 11.31
CA ALA A 68 -14.51 26.03 11.92
C ALA A 68 -14.79 24.94 10.86
N LEU A 69 -15.37 25.32 9.72
CA LEU A 69 -15.66 24.39 8.62
C LEU A 69 -14.37 23.89 7.94
N GLU A 70 -13.36 24.74 7.78
CA GLU A 70 -12.04 24.35 7.27
C GLU A 70 -11.35 23.33 8.17
N LEU A 71 -11.47 23.49 9.49
CA LEU A 71 -10.94 22.54 10.47
C LEU A 71 -11.65 21.18 10.36
N GLN A 72 -12.98 21.18 10.26
CA GLN A 72 -13.76 19.94 10.04
C GLN A 72 -13.41 19.26 8.72
N LEU A 73 -13.22 20.05 7.66
CA LEU A 73 -12.83 19.57 6.34
C LEU A 73 -11.46 18.89 6.38
N ASN A 74 -10.47 19.52 7.01
CA ASN A 74 -9.12 18.97 7.14
C ASN A 74 -9.12 17.67 7.96
N HIS A 75 -9.93 17.62 9.03
CA HIS A 75 -10.09 16.40 9.82
C HIS A 75 -10.64 15.24 8.98
N LYS A 76 -11.76 15.46 8.26
CA LYS A 76 -12.38 14.44 7.41
C LYS A 76 -11.48 14.00 6.24
N GLN A 77 -10.71 14.93 5.66
CA GLN A 77 -9.71 14.58 4.63
C GLN A 77 -8.61 13.69 5.19
N THR A 78 -8.13 13.98 6.41
CA THR A 78 -7.11 13.18 7.09
C THR A 78 -7.62 11.77 7.40
N GLU A 79 -8.86 11.66 7.88
CA GLU A 79 -9.51 10.35 8.10
C GLU A 79 -9.59 9.56 6.79
N LEU A 80 -10.11 10.16 5.72
CA LEU A 80 -10.25 9.50 4.43
C LEU A 80 -8.90 9.06 3.84
N ALA A 81 -7.84 9.84 4.05
CA ALA A 81 -6.48 9.45 3.65
C ALA A 81 -5.99 8.22 4.43
N ARG A 82 -6.21 8.17 5.75
CA ARG A 82 -5.86 7.00 6.58
C ARG A 82 -6.61 5.75 6.13
N TRP A 83 -7.92 5.87 5.91
CA TRP A 83 -8.75 4.75 5.43
C TRP A 83 -8.28 4.20 4.08
N LYS A 84 -7.90 5.06 3.13
CA LYS A 84 -7.35 4.64 1.83
C LYS A 84 -6.03 3.87 1.97
N ILE A 85 -5.16 4.29 2.88
CA ILE A 85 -3.89 3.60 3.14
C ILE A 85 -4.17 2.22 3.74
N GLU A 86 -5.06 2.15 4.71
CA GLU A 86 -5.42 0.90 5.39
C GLU A 86 -6.10 -0.09 4.43
N SER A 87 -7.05 0.37 3.61
CA SER A 87 -7.70 -0.49 2.62
C SER A 87 -6.71 -1.05 1.60
N LYS A 88 -5.71 -0.24 1.20
CA LYS A 88 -4.66 -0.69 0.28
C LYS A 88 -3.77 -1.76 0.94
N ARG A 89 -3.45 -1.60 2.22
CA ARG A 89 -2.68 -2.62 2.98
C ARG A 89 -3.44 -3.94 3.07
N ILE A 90 -4.71 -3.90 3.44
CA ILE A 90 -5.55 -5.11 3.51
C ILE A 90 -5.61 -5.83 2.16
N SER A 91 -5.75 -5.09 1.05
CA SER A 91 -5.72 -5.67 -0.30
C SER A 91 -4.39 -6.34 -0.62
N GLN A 92 -3.27 -5.69 -0.27
CA GLN A 92 -1.93 -6.25 -0.50
C GLN A 92 -1.64 -7.48 0.36
N GLU A 93 -2.13 -7.51 1.60
CA GLU A 93 -2.02 -8.68 2.48
C GLU A 93 -2.82 -9.87 1.92
N GLN A 94 -4.02 -9.64 1.38
CA GLN A 94 -4.82 -10.69 0.74
C GLN A 94 -4.12 -11.25 -0.50
N GLU A 95 -3.64 -10.40 -1.40
CA GLU A 95 -2.87 -10.82 -2.58
C GLU A 95 -1.62 -11.63 -2.20
N LEU A 96 -0.92 -11.21 -1.14
CA LEU A 96 0.25 -11.91 -0.63
C LEU A 96 -0.10 -13.31 -0.10
N GLU A 97 -1.19 -13.44 0.66
CA GLU A 97 -1.63 -14.75 1.17
C GLU A 97 -2.09 -15.70 0.07
N GLU A 98 -2.74 -15.20 -0.98
CA GLU A 98 -3.06 -16.00 -2.16
C GLU A 98 -1.79 -16.47 -2.90
N ALA A 99 -0.84 -15.57 -3.12
CA ALA A 99 0.44 -15.89 -3.74
C ALA A 99 1.24 -16.92 -2.92
N LYS A 100 1.23 -16.81 -1.59
CA LYS A 100 1.84 -17.80 -0.70
C LYS A 100 1.22 -19.18 -0.86
N LYS A 101 -0.11 -19.29 -0.93
CA LYS A 101 -0.78 -20.59 -1.14
C LYS A 101 -0.36 -21.24 -2.45
N VAL A 102 -0.31 -20.47 -3.54
CA VAL A 102 0.14 -20.97 -4.85
C VAL A 102 1.58 -21.47 -4.76
N ALA A 103 2.47 -20.68 -4.16
CA ALA A 103 3.86 -21.05 -4.00
C ALA A 103 4.02 -22.32 -3.14
N GLN A 104 3.15 -22.53 -2.14
CA GLN A 104 3.20 -23.70 -1.26
C GLN A 104 2.86 -24.97 -2.02
N ILE A 105 1.83 -24.92 -2.86
CA ILE A 105 1.45 -26.03 -3.75
C ILE A 105 2.64 -26.41 -4.64
N HIS A 106 3.36 -25.43 -5.18
CA HIS A 106 4.55 -25.70 -5.99
C HIS A 106 5.70 -26.30 -5.16
N ALA A 107 5.93 -25.83 -3.93
CA ALA A 107 6.93 -26.38 -3.04
C ALA A 107 6.64 -27.85 -2.67
N GLU A 108 5.38 -28.18 -2.36
CA GLU A 108 4.93 -29.54 -2.08
C GLU A 108 5.11 -30.44 -3.29
N ARG A 109 4.76 -29.95 -4.49
CA ARG A 109 4.96 -30.69 -5.74
C ARG A 109 6.44 -30.96 -6.03
N ILE A 110 7.32 -30.00 -5.78
CA ILE A 110 8.78 -30.21 -5.89
C ILE A 110 9.22 -31.33 -4.94
N ASN A 111 8.74 -31.33 -3.70
CA ASN A 111 9.09 -32.35 -2.73
C ASN A 111 8.59 -33.75 -3.12
N GLN A 112 7.40 -33.84 -3.72
CA GLN A 112 6.89 -35.11 -4.24
C GLN A 112 7.76 -35.63 -5.40
N LEU A 113 8.04 -34.78 -6.40
CA LEU A 113 8.90 -35.14 -7.52
C LEU A 113 10.32 -35.52 -7.07
N ALA A 114 10.84 -34.83 -6.06
CA ALA A 114 12.12 -35.17 -5.44
C ALA A 114 12.11 -36.57 -4.81
N ALA A 115 11.03 -36.96 -4.14
CA ALA A 115 10.90 -38.29 -3.57
C ALA A 115 10.83 -39.38 -4.66
N GLU A 116 10.06 -39.14 -5.72
CA GLU A 116 9.96 -40.03 -6.88
C GLU A 116 11.33 -40.20 -7.56
N LEU A 117 12.02 -39.09 -7.83
CA LEU A 117 13.35 -39.10 -8.42
C LEU A 117 14.36 -39.84 -7.54
N ALA A 118 14.30 -39.64 -6.21
CA ALA A 118 15.19 -40.33 -5.27
C ALA A 118 14.96 -41.85 -5.30
N ALA A 119 13.71 -42.31 -5.42
CA ALA A 119 13.38 -43.73 -5.55
C ALA A 119 13.95 -44.31 -6.86
N GLU A 120 13.75 -43.62 -7.98
CA GLU A 120 14.26 -44.05 -9.29
C GLU A 120 15.80 -44.11 -9.32
N ILE A 121 16.48 -43.12 -8.73
CA ILE A 121 17.95 -43.14 -8.61
C ILE A 121 18.43 -44.38 -7.84
N ARG A 122 17.73 -44.77 -6.77
CA ARG A 122 18.08 -45.97 -5.98
C ARG A 122 17.86 -47.26 -6.78
N LEU A 123 16.78 -47.35 -7.55
CA LEU A 123 16.52 -48.50 -8.43
C LEU A 123 17.57 -48.60 -9.54
N LEU A 124 17.93 -47.47 -10.15
CA LEU A 124 18.98 -47.42 -11.17
C LEU A 124 20.34 -47.82 -10.58
N LYS A 125 20.66 -47.36 -9.36
CA LYS A 125 21.87 -47.75 -8.64
C LYS A 125 21.92 -49.27 -8.40
N ALA A 126 20.84 -49.85 -7.87
CA ALA A 126 20.76 -51.29 -7.65
C ALA A 126 20.93 -52.09 -8.95
N SER A 127 20.33 -51.61 -10.04
CA SER A 127 20.48 -52.21 -11.37
C SER A 127 21.92 -52.10 -11.88
N ALA A 128 22.57 -50.95 -11.66
CA ALA A 128 23.97 -50.76 -12.03
C ALA A 128 24.90 -51.65 -11.21
N ASP A 129 24.66 -51.81 -9.92
CA ASP A 129 25.45 -52.69 -9.05
C ASP A 129 25.32 -54.15 -9.46
N TYR A 130 24.11 -54.58 -9.85
CA TYR A 130 23.87 -55.92 -10.39
C TYR A 130 24.56 -56.17 -11.75
N LEU A 131 24.48 -55.21 -12.67
CA LEU A 131 25.03 -55.35 -14.03
C LEU A 131 26.53 -55.13 -14.10
N SER A 132 27.12 -54.34 -13.19
CA SER A 132 28.52 -53.92 -13.26
C SER A 132 29.53 -55.08 -13.34
N PRO A 133 29.40 -56.18 -12.55
CA PRO A 133 30.30 -57.32 -12.67
C PRO A 133 30.24 -57.99 -14.04
N MET A 134 29.03 -58.21 -14.59
CA MET A 134 28.84 -58.83 -15.91
C MET A 134 29.35 -57.92 -17.03
N TYR A 135 29.07 -56.63 -16.93
CA TYR A 135 29.51 -55.64 -17.90
C TYR A 135 31.03 -55.50 -17.91
N TRP A 136 31.68 -55.59 -16.74
CA TRP A 136 33.14 -55.58 -16.64
C TRP A 136 33.78 -56.80 -17.29
N GLN A 137 33.20 -57.99 -17.12
CA GLN A 137 33.71 -59.22 -17.74
C GLN A 137 33.76 -59.15 -19.27
N VAL A 138 32.84 -58.40 -19.88
CA VAL A 138 32.75 -58.25 -21.34
C VAL A 138 33.54 -57.04 -21.85
N TYR A 139 33.42 -55.90 -21.17
CA TYR A 139 33.88 -54.60 -21.68
C TYR A 139 35.02 -53.97 -20.86
N TYR A 140 35.46 -54.59 -19.76
CA TYR A 140 36.53 -54.11 -18.87
C TYR A 140 36.37 -52.66 -18.39
N LYS A 141 35.12 -52.20 -18.25
CA LYS A 141 34.77 -50.85 -17.78
C LYS A 141 33.48 -50.91 -16.96
N PRO A 142 33.20 -49.94 -16.07
CA PRO A 142 31.98 -49.93 -15.28
C PRO A 142 30.76 -49.57 -16.15
N PHE A 143 29.58 -50.12 -15.81
CA PHE A 143 28.35 -49.87 -16.57
C PHE A 143 27.85 -48.43 -16.37
N ILE A 144 27.73 -47.99 -15.11
CA ILE A 144 27.39 -46.60 -14.73
C ILE A 144 28.29 -46.20 -13.56
N THR A 145 28.79 -44.97 -13.57
CA THR A 145 29.58 -44.38 -12.47
C THR A 145 28.89 -43.13 -11.93
N GLY A 146 29.29 -42.65 -10.75
CA GLY A 146 28.78 -41.38 -10.19
C GLY A 146 27.73 -41.48 -9.08
N PHE A 147 27.30 -42.68 -8.67
CA PHE A 147 26.31 -42.88 -7.60
C PHE A 147 26.75 -42.48 -6.18
N LYS A 148 28.00 -42.02 -5.97
CA LYS A 148 28.51 -41.67 -4.63
C LYS A 148 27.98 -40.34 -4.08
N THR A 149 27.55 -39.42 -4.94
CA THR A 149 27.22 -38.03 -4.55
C THR A 149 25.99 -37.50 -5.26
N ILE A 150 24.98 -38.34 -5.51
CA ILE A 150 23.73 -37.85 -6.12
C ILE A 150 22.90 -37.18 -5.02
N SER A 151 22.49 -35.95 -5.30
CA SER A 151 21.62 -35.20 -4.41
C SER A 151 20.40 -34.69 -5.17
N VAL A 152 19.27 -34.68 -4.50
CA VAL A 152 17.99 -34.25 -5.05
C VAL A 152 17.50 -33.01 -4.29
N PRO A 153 17.04 -31.96 -4.99
CA PRO A 153 16.56 -30.74 -4.36
C PRO A 153 15.29 -31.02 -3.54
N TYR A 154 15.20 -30.38 -2.38
CA TYR A 154 14.07 -30.49 -1.45
C TYR A 154 13.77 -29.10 -0.87
N VAL A 155 12.51 -28.69 -0.89
CA VAL A 155 12.05 -27.42 -0.34
C VAL A 155 11.68 -27.60 1.13
N ARG A 156 12.34 -26.85 2.01
CA ARG A 156 12.05 -26.76 3.45
C ARG A 156 11.43 -25.40 3.77
N SER A 157 10.42 -25.39 4.62
CA SER A 157 9.86 -24.17 5.20
C SER A 157 10.32 -24.02 6.65
N ASP A 158 10.97 -22.90 6.97
CA ASP A 158 11.35 -22.52 8.33
C ASP A 158 10.29 -21.59 8.97
N GLY A 159 9.04 -21.70 8.53
CA GLY A 159 7.88 -20.91 8.97
C GLY A 159 7.74 -19.56 8.27
N VAL A 160 8.84 -18.81 8.14
CA VAL A 160 8.84 -17.48 7.49
C VAL A 160 9.49 -17.49 6.12
N VAL A 161 10.50 -18.35 5.92
CA VAL A 161 11.29 -18.42 4.69
C VAL A 161 11.32 -19.85 4.18
N TRP A 162 11.22 -20.00 2.87
CA TRP A 162 11.41 -21.30 2.21
C TRP A 162 12.79 -21.37 1.59
N THR A 163 13.45 -22.51 1.80
CA THR A 163 14.81 -22.76 1.35
C THR A 163 14.87 -24.06 0.55
N ILE A 164 15.64 -24.05 -0.53
CA ILE A 164 15.92 -25.25 -1.32
C ILE A 164 17.20 -25.86 -0.76
N VAL A 165 17.13 -27.12 -0.36
CA VAL A 165 18.21 -27.90 0.24
C VAL A 165 18.43 -29.16 -0.60
N ASN A 166 19.68 -29.50 -0.88
CA ASN A 166 20.00 -30.74 -1.58
C ASN A 166 20.11 -31.90 -0.59
N ARG A 167 19.24 -32.91 -0.73
CA ARG A 167 19.30 -34.14 0.07
C ARG A 167 20.09 -35.20 -0.69
N ILE A 168 21.08 -35.80 -0.04
CA ILE A 168 21.85 -36.92 -0.60
C ILE A 168 20.95 -38.17 -0.63
N VAL A 169 20.93 -38.88 -1.76
CA VAL A 169 20.01 -40.00 -2.04
C VAL A 169 20.67 -41.37 -1.91
#